data_AF-A0A8R2NTL7-F1
#
_entry.id   AF-A0A8R2NTL7-F1
#
_cell.length_a   1.000
_cell.length_b   1.000
_cell.length_c   1.000
_cell.angle_alpha   90.00
_cell.angle_beta   90.00
_cell.angle_gamma   90.00
#
_symmetry.space_group_name_H-M   'P 1'
#
loop_
_entity.id
_entity.type
_entity.pdbx_description
1 polymer ?
#
loop_
_entity_poly.entity_id
_entity_poly.type
_entity_poly.pdbx_seq_one_letter_code
_entity_poly.pdbx_strand_id
1 'polypeptide(L)'
;MQNKRQKLESSRGETCKISSYTETFEVLQTLRKDGFFCDVKLKTDDNKIIIAHKVVLASASPYFYAMFTKFSEKNTELVVMREIDSTALQMLVNFIYSGAIEVTKENDQVIQ
;
A
#
# COMPACT_ATOMS: atom_id res chain seq x y z
N MET A 1 -22.42 48.47 -27.06
CA MET A 1 -23.38 47.82 -26.15
C MET A 1 -22.84 46.43 -25.82
N GLN A 2 -22.10 46.30 -24.71
CA GLN A 2 -21.58 45.01 -24.24
C GLN A 2 -22.72 44.12 -23.74
N ASN A 3 -22.78 42.89 -24.24
CA ASN A 3 -23.74 41.87 -23.79
C ASN A 3 -23.19 41.16 -22.54
N LYS A 4 -23.86 41.35 -21.41
CA LYS A 4 -23.53 40.81 -20.08
C LYS A 4 -23.90 39.32 -20.04
N ARG A 5 -22.91 38.45 -19.89
CA ARG A 5 -23.11 37.01 -19.71
C ARG A 5 -23.90 36.75 -18.42
N GLN A 6 -24.96 35.94 -18.55
CA GLN A 6 -25.82 35.48 -17.48
C GLN A 6 -25.03 34.75 -16.39
N LYS A 7 -25.38 35.10 -15.14
CA LYS A 7 -24.95 34.45 -13.90
C LYS A 7 -25.69 33.11 -13.78
N LEU A 8 -24.97 31.99 -13.86
CA LEU A 8 -25.46 30.72 -13.30
C LEU A 8 -24.83 30.56 -11.92
N GLU A 9 -25.71 30.55 -10.92
CA GLU A 9 -25.35 30.41 -9.52
C GLU A 9 -24.88 28.97 -9.26
N SER A 10 -23.59 28.82 -8.92
CA SER A 10 -23.05 27.55 -8.42
C SER A 10 -23.42 27.44 -6.94
N SER A 11 -24.57 26.83 -6.67
CA SER A 11 -24.96 26.39 -5.33
C SER A 11 -23.86 25.50 -4.75
N ARG A 12 -23.37 25.88 -3.57
CA ARG A 12 -22.40 25.17 -2.73
C ARG A 12 -22.71 23.67 -2.64
N GLY A 13 -21.98 22.85 -3.39
CA GLY A 13 -21.75 21.47 -3.02
C GLY A 13 -20.63 21.45 -1.99
N GLU A 14 -20.97 21.18 -0.74
CA GLU A 14 -19.99 20.92 0.31
C GLU A 14 -19.16 19.70 -0.13
N THR A 15 -17.93 19.92 -0.57
CA THR A 15 -16.96 18.82 -0.63
C THR A 15 -16.65 18.45 0.81
N CYS A 16 -17.27 17.36 1.29
CA CYS A 16 -16.76 16.66 2.46
C CYS A 16 -15.34 16.23 2.09
N LYS A 17 -14.33 16.96 2.57
CA LYS A 17 -12.95 16.50 2.46
C LYS A 17 -12.87 15.27 3.34
N ILE A 18 -13.10 14.10 2.72
CA ILE A 18 -12.64 12.83 3.25
C ILE A 18 -11.18 13.08 3.62
N SER A 19 -10.86 12.67 4.84
CA SER A 19 -9.67 13.12 5.54
C SER A 19 -8.39 12.83 4.75
N SER A 20 -7.29 13.52 5.10
CA SER A 20 -6.10 13.56 4.25
C SER A 20 -5.65 12.14 3.84
N TYR A 21 -5.10 11.96 2.64
CA TYR A 21 -4.64 10.65 2.15
C TYR A 21 -3.76 9.92 3.20
N THR A 22 -3.02 10.67 4.01
CA THR A 22 -2.22 10.17 5.14
C THR A 22 -3.04 9.37 6.16
N GLU A 23 -4.21 9.88 6.57
CA GLU A 23 -5.08 9.22 7.55
C GLU A 23 -5.63 7.89 7.02
N THR A 24 -5.90 7.80 5.71
CA THR A 24 -6.36 6.54 5.12
C THR A 24 -5.28 5.45 5.16
N PHE A 25 -4.01 5.82 4.96
CA PHE A 25 -2.89 4.88 5.06
C PHE A 25 -2.63 4.43 6.51
N GLU A 26 -2.81 5.32 7.49
CA GLU A 26 -2.73 4.96 8.90
C GLU A 26 -3.80 3.92 9.30
N VAL A 27 -5.03 4.09 8.80
CA VAL A 27 -6.10 3.09 8.99
C VAL A 27 -5.73 1.76 8.31
N LEU A 28 -5.27 1.78 7.07
CA LEU A 28 -4.85 0.56 6.36
C LEU A 28 -3.70 -0.18 7.07
N GLN A 29 -2.76 0.57 7.64
CA GLN A 29 -1.65 0.03 8.42
C GLN A 29 -2.14 -0.59 9.74
N THR A 30 -3.15 0.00 10.37
CA THR A 30 -3.80 -0.57 11.57
C THR A 30 -4.53 -1.86 11.23
N LEU A 31 -5.38 -1.85 10.20
CA LEU A 31 -6.08 -3.04 9.69
C LEU A 31 -5.12 -4.19 9.38
N ARG A 32 -3.98 -3.88 8.74
CA ARG A 32 -2.93 -4.88 8.47
C ARG A 32 -2.36 -5.47 9.76
N LYS A 33 -2.01 -4.65 10.75
CA LYS A 33 -1.43 -5.10 12.04
C LYS A 33 -2.39 -6.01 12.79
N ASP A 34 -3.68 -5.69 12.74
CA ASP A 34 -4.74 -6.48 13.37
C ASP A 34 -5.12 -7.72 12.53
N GLY A 35 -4.63 -7.81 11.29
CA GLY A 35 -4.91 -8.92 10.37
C GLY A 35 -6.28 -8.88 9.71
N PHE A 36 -7.00 -7.76 9.81
CA PHE A 36 -8.29 -7.59 9.16
C PHE A 36 -8.12 -7.41 7.65
N PHE A 37 -8.93 -8.12 6.87
CA PHE A 37 -8.96 -8.07 5.40
C PHE A 37 -7.66 -8.51 4.70
N CYS A 38 -6.64 -8.96 5.43
CA CYS A 38 -5.40 -9.52 4.88
C CYS A 38 -5.69 -10.78 4.06
N ASP A 39 -5.50 -10.69 2.75
CA ASP A 39 -5.76 -11.73 1.75
C ASP A 39 -4.47 -12.32 1.16
N VAL A 40 -3.31 -11.93 1.71
CA VAL A 40 -2.01 -12.51 1.39
C VAL A 40 -1.07 -12.62 2.60
N LYS A 41 -0.29 -13.69 2.60
CA LYS A 41 0.82 -14.01 3.50
C LYS A 41 2.08 -14.17 2.65
N LEU A 42 3.04 -13.29 2.83
CA LEU A 42 4.34 -13.36 2.18
C LEU A 42 5.30 -14.13 3.10
N LYS A 43 5.77 -15.29 2.65
CA LYS A 43 6.70 -16.14 3.40
C LYS A 43 8.09 -16.04 2.81
N THR A 44 9.08 -15.70 3.62
CA THR A 44 10.49 -15.63 3.25
C THR A 44 11.20 -16.97 3.48
N ASP A 45 12.41 -17.10 2.92
CA ASP A 45 13.21 -18.33 3.01
C ASP A 45 13.58 -18.70 4.47
N ASP A 46 13.71 -17.71 5.37
CA ASP A 46 13.90 -17.88 6.81
C ASP A 46 12.60 -18.22 7.58
N ASN A 47 11.53 -18.56 6.86
CA ASN A 47 10.19 -18.91 7.35
C ASN A 47 9.43 -17.79 8.07
N LYS A 48 9.88 -16.53 8.03
CA LYS A 48 9.06 -15.42 8.53
C LYS A 48 7.85 -15.19 7.60
N ILE A 49 6.74 -14.78 8.20
CA ILE A 49 5.48 -14.53 7.48
C ILE A 49 5.06 -13.09 7.71
N ILE A 50 4.77 -12.39 6.62
CA ILE A 50 4.28 -11.01 6.62
C ILE A 50 2.87 -11.00 6.02
N ILE A 51 1.89 -10.58 6.81
CA ILE A 51 0.50 -10.42 6.35
C ILE A 51 0.32 -9.06 5.68
N ALA A 52 -0.47 -9.01 4.61
CA ALA A 52 -0.76 -7.80 3.86
C ALA A 52 -2.07 -7.91 3.06
N HIS A 53 -2.43 -6.82 2.39
CA HIS A 53 -3.53 -6.72 1.44
C HIS A 53 -2.96 -6.70 0.02
N LYS A 54 -3.40 -7.62 -0.84
CA LYS A 54 -2.99 -7.69 -2.26
C LYS A 54 -3.24 -6.35 -2.96
N VAL A 55 -4.39 -5.74 -2.72
CA VAL A 55 -4.77 -4.45 -3.35
C VAL A 55 -3.82 -3.33 -2.98
N VAL A 56 -3.39 -3.24 -1.71
CA VAL A 56 -2.49 -2.19 -1.25
C VAL A 56 -1.11 -2.39 -1.86
N LEU A 57 -0.57 -3.60 -1.80
CA LEU A 57 0.72 -3.95 -2.42
C LEU A 57 0.73 -3.70 -3.93
N ALA A 58 -0.33 -4.12 -4.63
CA ALA A 58 -0.47 -3.94 -6.08
C ALA A 58 -0.60 -2.46 -6.49
N SER A 59 -1.23 -1.64 -5.65
CA SER A 59 -1.36 -0.20 -5.91
C SER A 59 -0.02 0.54 -5.86
N ALA A 60 0.91 0.05 -5.03
CA ALA A 60 2.21 0.66 -4.80
C ALA A 60 3.33 0.10 -5.67
N SER A 61 3.18 -1.10 -6.24
CA SER A 61 4.26 -1.79 -6.97
C SER A 61 3.75 -2.54 -8.21
N PRO A 62 4.30 -2.25 -9.41
CA PRO A 62 4.03 -3.02 -10.62
C PRO A 62 4.35 -4.51 -10.51
N TYR A 63 5.34 -4.87 -9.67
CA TYR A 63 5.71 -6.26 -9.42
C TYR A 63 4.57 -7.01 -8.72
N PHE A 64 4.07 -6.47 -7.60
CA PHE A 64 2.93 -7.06 -6.90
C PHE A 64 1.65 -7.00 -7.72
N TYR A 65 1.44 -5.93 -8.50
CA TYR A 65 0.32 -5.86 -9.44
C TYR A 65 0.35 -7.02 -10.43
N ALA A 66 1.50 -7.26 -11.08
CA ALA A 66 1.64 -8.36 -12.02
C ALA A 66 1.44 -9.72 -11.32
N MET A 67 2.10 -9.93 -10.18
CA MET A 67 1.99 -11.13 -9.34
C MET A 67 0.52 -11.49 -9.03
N PHE A 68 -0.27 -10.51 -8.57
CA PHE A 68 -1.63 -10.74 -8.11
C PHE A 68 -2.70 -10.66 -9.21
N THR A 69 -2.32 -10.39 -10.47
CA THR A 69 -3.29 -10.33 -11.59
C THR A 69 -2.99 -11.32 -12.70
N LYS A 70 -1.71 -11.53 -13.04
CA LYS A 70 -1.28 -12.28 -14.23
C LYS A 70 -0.78 -13.69 -13.94
N PHE A 71 -0.33 -13.95 -12.71
CA PHE A 71 0.26 -15.23 -12.33
C PHE A 71 -0.68 -16.09 -11.48
N SER A 72 -0.25 -17.32 -11.17
CA SER A 72 -0.98 -18.27 -10.32
C SER A 72 -1.26 -17.73 -8.92
N GLU A 73 -0.37 -16.89 -8.42
CA GLU A 73 -0.33 -16.30 -7.08
C GLU A 73 -1.55 -15.42 -6.80
N LYS A 74 -2.28 -14.98 -7.84
CA LYS A 74 -3.57 -14.29 -7.68
C LYS A 74 -4.57 -15.06 -6.81
N ASN A 75 -4.60 -16.38 -6.95
CA ASN A 75 -5.55 -17.26 -6.27
C ASN A 75 -4.98 -17.87 -4.97
N THR A 76 -3.74 -17.55 -4.62
CA THR A 76 -3.05 -18.15 -3.47
C THR A 76 -3.02 -17.15 -2.32
N GLU A 77 -3.26 -17.64 -1.10
CA GLU A 77 -3.13 -16.83 0.11
C GLU A 77 -1.68 -16.80 0.62
N LEU A 78 -0.89 -17.86 0.42
CA LEU A 78 0.52 -17.94 0.81
C LEU A 78 1.45 -17.84 -0.40
N VAL A 79 2.23 -16.77 -0.46
CA VAL A 79 3.23 -16.55 -1.52
C VAL A 79 4.63 -16.67 -0.94
N VAL A 80 5.47 -17.51 -1.54
CA VAL A 80 6.86 -17.68 -1.12
C VAL A 80 7.73 -16.64 -1.85
N MET A 81 8.34 -15.76 -1.07
CA MET A 81 9.24 -14.72 -1.52
C MET A 81 10.67 -15.23 -1.38
N ARG A 82 11.23 -15.69 -2.49
CA ARG A 82 12.59 -16.24 -2.56
C ARG A 82 13.61 -15.13 -2.74
N GLU A 83 14.83 -15.35 -2.24
CA GLU A 83 15.99 -14.47 -2.48
C GLU A 83 15.80 -13.04 -1.95
N ILE A 84 14.90 -12.84 -0.99
CA ILE A 84 14.73 -11.58 -0.28
C ILE A 84 14.84 -11.80 1.22
N ASP A 85 15.66 -10.98 1.87
CA ASP A 85 15.76 -10.97 3.32
C ASP A 85 14.42 -10.53 3.94
N SER A 86 14.05 -11.18 5.04
CA SER A 86 12.78 -10.92 5.70
C SER A 86 12.67 -9.54 6.31
N THR A 87 13.80 -8.97 6.76
CA THR A 87 13.88 -7.59 7.25
C THR A 87 13.68 -6.62 6.10
N ALA A 88 14.36 -6.85 4.98
CA ALA A 88 14.21 -6.04 3.76
C ALA A 88 12.76 -6.05 3.26
N LEU A 89 12.14 -7.23 3.17
CA LEU A 89 10.74 -7.34 2.76
C LEU A 89 9.80 -6.66 3.77
N GLN A 90 10.06 -6.79 5.07
CA GLN A 90 9.26 -6.13 6.10
C GLN A 90 9.35 -4.60 6.00
N MET A 91 10.54 -4.06 5.72
CA MET A 91 10.75 -2.63 5.49
C MET A 91 9.99 -2.15 4.25
N LEU A 92 10.05 -2.89 3.14
CA LEU A 92 9.31 -2.57 1.92
C LEU A 92 7.80 -2.57 2.17
N VAL A 93 7.27 -3.58 2.86
CA VAL A 93 5.84 -3.64 3.19
C VAL A 93 5.46 -2.49 4.12
N ASN A 94 6.29 -2.15 5.11
CA ASN A 94 6.02 -1.00 5.98
C ASN A 94 5.99 0.30 5.18
N PHE A 95 6.94 0.52 4.28
CA PHE A 95 6.98 1.67 3.38
C PHE A 95 5.71 1.81 2.54
N ILE A 96 5.22 0.71 1.96
CA ILE A 96 4.00 0.72 1.15
C ILE A 96 2.80 1.22 1.98
N TYR A 97 2.76 0.93 3.28
CA TYR A 97 1.65 1.31 4.16
C TYR A 97 1.84 2.65 4.89
N SER A 98 3.07 3.14 5.04
CA SER A 98 3.37 4.41 5.73
C SER A 98 3.73 5.55 4.78
N GLY A 99 4.16 5.24 3.55
CA GLY A 99 4.79 6.21 2.64
C GLY A 99 6.20 6.66 3.09
N ALA A 100 6.76 6.07 4.14
CA ALA A 100 8.05 6.46 4.71
C ALA A 100 8.92 5.25 5.09
N ILE A 101 10.21 5.32 4.77
CA ILE A 101 11.23 4.36 5.24
C ILE A 101 12.04 5.07 6.32
N GLU A 102 12.06 4.49 7.52
CA GLU A 102 13.04 4.88 8.53
C GLU A 102 14.35 4.13 8.27
N VAL A 103 15.37 4.86 7.85
CA VAL A 103 16.72 4.32 7.66
C VAL A 103 17.47 4.46 8.98
N THR A 104 17.76 3.33 9.63
CA THR A 104 18.66 3.27 10.77
C THR A 104 20.06 2.87 10.31
N LYS A 105 21.10 3.15 11.11
CA LYS A 105 22.50 2.73 10.80
C LYS A 105 22.66 1.22 10.56
N GLU A 106 21.72 0.42 11.05
CA GLU A 106 21.70 -1.03 10.92
C GLU A 106 21.07 -1.47 9.58
N ASN A 107 20.19 -0.64 8.99
CA ASN A 107 19.46 -0.95 7.76
C ASN A 107 20.12 -0.37 6.50
N ASP A 108 21.14 0.47 6.64
CA ASP A 108 21.81 1.19 5.54
C ASP A 108 22.44 0.22 4.51
N GLN A 109 22.89 -0.96 4.96
CA GLN A 109 23.48 -2.01 4.12
C GLN A 109 22.44 -2.71 3.21
N VAL A 110 21.14 -2.55 3.49
CA VAL A 110 20.04 -3.18 2.74
C VAL A 110 19.53 -2.28 1.61
N ILE A 111 19.83 -0.98 1.67
CA ILE A 111 19.29 0.03 0.75
C ILE A 111 20.30 0.47 -0.33
N GLN A 112 21.59 0.13 -0.17
CA GLN A 112 22.64 0.41 -1.18
C GLN A 112 22.75 -0.63 -2.29
#